data_AF-A0A7C4LEQ6-F1
#
_entry.id   AF-A0A7C4LEQ6-F1
#
_cell.length_a   1.000
_cell.length_b   1.000
_cell.length_c   1.000
_cell.angle_alpha   90.00
_cell.angle_beta   90.00
_cell.angle_gamma   90.00
#
_symmetry.space_group_name_H-M   'P 1'
#
loop_
_entity.id
_entity.type
_entity.pdbx_description
1 polymer ?
#
loop_
_entity_poly.entity_id
_entity_poly.type
_entity_poly.pdbx_seq_one_letter_code
_entity_poly.pdbx_strand_id
1 'polypeptide(L)'
;MSAPVLKRQRGGCFSSWCQTGWYASPAVADLDNDGQAEAIFATWTQKGSHAAGQLIIASSTGAQLHAVSLPRSSAGWDGALAAPTLANIDGDADREMVIGTAHMGVVAYDLPDTAGARVLWGTGRGSYLRSGTPVVCLTPPSSSATPLPPAGPFSIFMPLVSRGC
;
A
#
# COMPACT_ATOMS: atom_id res chain seq x y z
N MET A 1 11.84 6.18 29.36
CA MET A 1 10.99 5.89 28.19
C MET A 1 9.55 5.92 28.64
N SER A 2 8.68 6.66 27.97
CA SER A 2 7.25 6.68 28.27
C SER A 2 6.56 5.45 27.69
N ALA A 3 5.41 5.07 28.26
CA ALA A 3 4.59 3.98 27.75
C ALA A 3 4.08 4.27 26.31
N PRO A 4 3.86 3.23 25.48
CA PRO A 4 3.22 3.41 24.18
C PRO A 4 1.81 3.99 24.34
N VAL A 5 1.46 4.95 23.48
CA VAL A 5 0.13 5.58 23.44
C VAL A 5 -0.59 5.15 22.18
N LEU A 6 -1.82 4.65 22.33
CA LEU A 6 -2.69 4.28 21.21
C LEU A 6 -3.07 5.53 20.40
N LYS A 7 -2.58 5.62 19.16
CA LYS A 7 -2.91 6.71 18.23
C LYS A 7 -4.17 6.43 17.40
N ARG A 8 -4.37 5.18 16.99
CA ARG A 8 -5.50 4.75 16.18
C ARG A 8 -5.97 3.36 16.57
N GLN A 9 -7.28 3.22 16.68
CA GLN A 9 -7.99 1.95 16.70
C GLN A 9 -9.16 2.06 15.72
N ARG A 10 -9.78 0.93 15.36
CA ARG A 10 -11.03 0.92 14.58
C ARG A 10 -10.92 1.44 13.13
N GLY A 11 -9.75 1.34 12.50
CA GLY A 11 -9.68 1.53 11.04
C GLY A 11 -10.49 0.43 10.34
N GLY A 12 -11.35 0.81 9.39
CA GLY A 12 -12.32 -0.10 8.76
C GLY A 12 -13.65 -0.24 9.51
N CYS A 13 -13.95 0.69 10.44
CA CYS A 13 -15.24 0.72 11.12
C CYS A 13 -16.23 1.67 10.44
N PHE A 14 -17.44 1.18 10.24
CA PHE A 14 -18.61 1.93 9.81
C PHE A 14 -19.43 2.40 11.02
N SER A 15 -20.49 3.15 10.78
CA SER A 15 -21.34 3.75 11.83
C SER A 15 -21.95 2.73 12.80
N SER A 16 -22.16 1.48 12.39
CA SER A 16 -22.81 0.45 13.18
C SER A 16 -21.99 -0.82 13.43
N TRP A 17 -20.84 -0.99 12.78
CA TRP A 17 -20.01 -2.19 12.93
C TRP A 17 -18.57 -2.00 12.44
N CYS A 18 -17.68 -2.93 12.80
CA CYS A 18 -16.26 -2.90 12.47
C CYS A 18 -15.82 -4.11 11.68
N GLN A 19 -14.94 -3.89 10.71
CA GLN A 19 -14.25 -4.95 9.97
C GLN A 19 -13.36 -5.80 10.89
N THR A 20 -13.33 -7.11 10.63
CA THR A 20 -12.69 -8.12 11.47
C THR A 20 -11.39 -8.59 10.82
N GLY A 21 -10.31 -7.88 11.10
CA GLY A 21 -8.97 -8.41 10.94
C GLY A 21 -8.09 -7.61 9.98
N TRP A 22 -6.87 -7.39 10.45
CA TRP A 22 -5.77 -6.82 9.71
C TRP A 22 -4.72 -7.92 9.64
N TYR A 23 -4.61 -8.59 8.50
CA TYR A 23 -3.60 -9.63 8.30
C TYR A 23 -2.47 -9.17 7.37
N ALA A 24 -2.61 -7.99 6.77
CA ALA A 24 -1.63 -7.39 5.89
C ALA A 24 -0.60 -6.58 6.69
N SER A 25 0.69 -6.75 6.39
CA SER A 25 1.71 -5.77 6.82
C SER A 25 1.38 -4.42 6.20
N PRO A 26 1.39 -3.31 6.96
CA PRO A 26 1.19 -1.99 6.36
C PRO A 26 2.38 -1.62 5.46
N ALA A 27 2.12 -0.75 4.49
CA ALA A 27 3.15 0.07 3.86
C ALA A 27 3.26 1.40 4.62
N VAL A 28 4.45 1.99 4.63
CA VAL A 28 4.72 3.29 5.25
C VAL A 28 5.50 4.15 4.26
N ALA A 29 4.99 5.33 3.97
CA ALA A 29 5.63 6.31 3.10
C ALA A 29 5.25 7.70 3.55
N ASP A 30 6.15 8.65 3.37
CA ASP A 30 5.83 10.07 3.39
C ASP A 30 5.36 10.41 1.98
N LEU A 31 4.04 10.44 1.77
CA LEU A 31 3.42 10.46 0.45
C LEU A 31 3.48 11.85 -0.18
N ASP A 32 3.34 12.90 0.62
CA ASP A 32 3.35 14.30 0.18
C ASP A 32 4.70 15.01 0.42
N ASN A 33 5.69 14.29 0.96
CA ASN A 33 7.05 14.75 1.23
C ASN A 33 7.12 15.87 2.28
N ASP A 34 6.19 15.91 3.24
CA ASP A 34 6.11 16.94 4.28
C ASP A 34 7.02 16.65 5.50
N GLY A 35 7.66 15.48 5.55
CA GLY A 35 8.46 15.04 6.70
C GLY A 35 7.73 14.12 7.68
N GLN A 36 6.45 13.86 7.45
CA GLN A 36 5.61 12.98 8.24
C GLN A 36 5.20 11.79 7.38
N ALA A 37 5.17 10.61 7.98
CA ALA A 37 4.86 9.39 7.24
C ALA A 37 3.40 8.99 7.44
N GLU A 38 2.76 8.58 6.35
CA GLU A 38 1.48 7.92 6.31
C GLU A 38 1.65 6.40 6.43
N ALA A 39 0.72 5.78 7.14
CA ALA A 39 0.55 4.33 7.18
C ALA A 39 -0.57 3.93 6.24
N ILE A 40 -0.29 2.96 5.37
CA ILE A 40 -1.22 2.48 4.36
C ILE A 40 -1.46 0.99 4.57
N PHE A 41 -2.72 0.58 4.62
CA PHE A 41 -3.08 -0.80 4.86
C PHE A 41 -4.45 -1.10 4.28
N ALA A 42 -4.69 -2.38 4.04
CA ALA A 42 -5.97 -2.87 3.58
C ALA A 42 -6.67 -3.68 4.68
N THR A 43 -7.98 -3.71 4.62
CA THR A 43 -8.83 -4.41 5.59
C THR A 43 -9.57 -5.56 4.94
N TRP A 44 -10.15 -6.39 5.80
CA TRP A 44 -10.91 -7.58 5.44
C TRP A 44 -12.26 -7.59 6.14
N THR A 45 -13.28 -8.17 5.51
CA THR A 45 -14.62 -8.28 6.09
C THR A 45 -14.95 -9.68 6.61
N GLN A 46 -15.81 -9.73 7.62
CA GLN A 46 -16.29 -11.01 8.14
C GLN A 46 -17.02 -11.80 7.04
N LYS A 47 -16.82 -13.12 7.03
CA LYS A 47 -17.60 -14.05 6.20
C LYS A 47 -19.11 -13.84 6.42
N GLY A 48 -19.84 -13.55 5.34
CA GLY A 48 -21.29 -13.32 5.37
C GLY A 48 -21.71 -11.88 5.66
N SER A 49 -20.77 -10.94 5.81
CA SER A 49 -21.08 -9.52 5.99
C SER A 49 -21.60 -8.82 4.72
N HIS A 50 -21.34 -9.42 3.55
CA HIS A 50 -21.62 -8.82 2.24
C HIS A 50 -20.98 -7.44 2.02
N ALA A 51 -19.97 -7.11 2.83
CA ALA A 51 -19.22 -5.87 2.74
C ALA A 51 -17.89 -6.08 2.03
N ALA A 52 -17.38 -5.02 1.40
CA ALA A 52 -16.03 -4.96 0.87
C ALA A 52 -15.02 -4.58 1.98
N GLY A 53 -13.79 -5.10 1.88
CA GLY A 53 -12.65 -4.50 2.57
C GLY A 53 -12.36 -3.09 2.05
N GLN A 54 -11.47 -2.38 2.72
CA GLN A 54 -11.08 -1.01 2.39
C GLN A 54 -9.57 -0.89 2.31
N LEU A 55 -9.09 -0.06 1.38
CA LEU A 55 -7.77 0.55 1.42
C LEU A 55 -7.87 1.80 2.31
N ILE A 56 -6.99 1.90 3.30
CA ILE A 56 -6.97 3.02 4.25
C ILE A 56 -5.58 3.66 4.25
N ILE A 57 -5.56 5.00 4.17
CA ILE A 57 -4.38 5.84 4.38
C ILE A 57 -4.59 6.62 5.67
N ALA A 58 -3.65 6.49 6.60
CA ALA A 58 -3.68 7.16 7.89
C ALA A 58 -2.43 8.03 8.08
N SER A 59 -2.58 9.21 8.67
CA SER A 59 -1.48 10.14 8.94
C SER A 59 -0.53 9.61 10.03
N SER A 60 0.59 10.32 10.22
CA SER A 60 1.58 10.09 11.29
C SER A 60 1.00 10.16 12.72
N THR A 61 -0.10 10.90 12.90
CA THR A 61 -0.85 10.99 14.16
C THR A 61 -1.90 9.90 14.30
N GLY A 62 -2.08 9.10 13.25
CA GLY A 62 -3.13 8.11 13.15
C GLY A 62 -4.49 8.75 12.89
N ALA A 63 -4.60 9.89 12.20
CA ALA A 63 -5.88 10.34 11.62
C ALA A 63 -6.17 9.57 10.32
N GLN A 64 -7.43 9.36 9.93
CA GLN A 64 -7.75 8.70 8.67
C GLN A 64 -7.81 9.79 7.61
N LEU A 65 -6.93 9.72 6.63
CA LEU A 65 -6.90 10.64 5.51
C LEU A 65 -7.86 10.15 4.42
N HIS A 66 -7.74 8.86 4.07
CA HIS A 66 -8.57 8.24 3.04
C HIS A 66 -9.05 6.86 3.44
N ALA A 67 -10.22 6.49 2.94
CA ALA A 67 -10.74 5.12 2.98
C ALA A 67 -11.51 4.83 1.68
N VAL A 68 -10.98 3.91 0.88
CA VAL A 68 -11.54 3.54 -0.43
C VAL A 68 -11.99 2.09 -0.36
N SER A 69 -13.21 1.80 -0.81
CA SER A 69 -13.70 0.42 -0.89
C SER A 69 -12.94 -0.37 -1.94
N LEU A 70 -12.46 -1.55 -1.55
CA LEU A 70 -11.90 -2.51 -2.50
C LEU A 70 -13.02 -3.14 -3.33
N PRO A 71 -12.72 -3.67 -4.53
CA PRO A 71 -13.69 -4.45 -5.29
C PRO A 71 -14.20 -5.65 -4.48
N ARG A 72 -15.44 -6.04 -4.74
CA ARG A 72 -16.09 -7.15 -4.04
C ARG A 72 -16.76 -8.12 -5.01
N SER A 73 -16.84 -9.36 -4.57
CA SER A 73 -17.55 -10.44 -5.25
C SER A 73 -18.93 -10.63 -4.62
N SER A 74 -19.63 -11.68 -5.08
CA SER A 74 -20.87 -12.17 -4.48
C SER A 74 -20.63 -13.19 -3.35
N ALA A 75 -19.37 -13.51 -3.00
CA ALA A 75 -19.02 -14.53 -2.01
C ALA A 75 -19.42 -14.18 -0.57
N GLY A 76 -19.91 -12.96 -0.34
CA GLY A 76 -20.38 -12.47 0.96
C GLY A 76 -19.26 -12.04 1.91
N TRP A 77 -18.01 -11.99 1.42
CA TRP A 77 -16.83 -11.46 2.10
C TRP A 77 -15.73 -11.19 1.09
N ASP A 78 -15.05 -10.06 1.26
CA ASP A 78 -13.95 -9.64 0.40
C ASP A 78 -13.05 -8.65 1.16
N GLY A 79 -11.95 -8.29 0.53
CA GLY A 79 -10.94 -7.38 1.09
C GLY A 79 -9.54 -7.85 0.71
N ALA A 80 -8.55 -7.45 1.48
CA ALA A 80 -7.18 -7.87 1.27
C ALA A 80 -6.49 -8.32 2.57
N LEU A 81 -5.77 -9.43 2.48
CA LEU A 81 -4.91 -9.96 3.54
C LEU A 81 -3.42 -9.77 3.21
N ALA A 82 -3.10 -9.49 1.94
CA ALA A 82 -1.73 -9.26 1.49
C ALA A 82 -1.29 -7.83 1.82
N ALA A 83 0.00 -7.66 2.10
CA ALA A 83 0.59 -6.33 2.24
C ALA A 83 0.43 -5.52 0.93
N PRO A 84 -0.04 -4.27 1.00
CA PRO A 84 0.01 -3.39 -0.17
C PRO A 84 1.47 -3.17 -0.59
N THR A 85 1.67 -2.92 -1.88
CA THR A 85 2.98 -2.62 -2.46
C THR A 85 2.94 -1.27 -3.17
N LEU A 86 3.81 -0.35 -2.77
CA LEU A 86 4.02 0.92 -3.45
C LEU A 86 5.07 0.75 -4.56
N ALA A 87 4.72 1.11 -5.79
CA ALA A 87 5.60 1.06 -6.94
C ALA A 87 5.11 2.03 -8.01
N ASN A 88 6.02 2.57 -8.82
CA ASN A 88 5.66 3.22 -10.07
C ASN A 88 5.59 2.13 -11.16
N ILE A 89 4.39 1.85 -11.65
CA ILE A 89 4.04 0.78 -12.59
C ILE A 89 3.50 1.31 -13.92
N ASP A 90 3.09 2.58 -14.00
CA ASP A 90 2.62 3.20 -15.24
C ASP A 90 3.59 4.22 -15.86
N GLY A 91 4.65 4.58 -15.14
CA GLY A 91 5.78 5.35 -15.65
C GLY A 91 5.65 6.86 -15.51
N ASP A 92 4.65 7.37 -14.79
CA ASP A 92 4.57 8.80 -14.47
C ASP A 92 5.42 9.19 -13.25
N ALA A 93 5.23 10.38 -12.67
CA ALA A 93 6.05 10.79 -11.52
C ALA A 93 5.53 10.24 -10.19
N ASP A 94 4.23 9.98 -10.11
CA ASP A 94 3.49 9.60 -8.92
C ASP A 94 3.77 8.12 -8.55
N ARG A 95 3.04 7.61 -7.56
CA ARG A 95 3.20 6.25 -7.05
C ARG A 95 1.88 5.52 -7.14
N GLU A 96 1.95 4.26 -7.52
CA GLU A 96 0.79 3.40 -7.52
C GLU A 96 0.87 2.45 -6.33
N MET A 97 -0.32 2.04 -5.87
CA MET A 97 -0.49 1.01 -4.87
C MET A 97 -1.08 -0.24 -5.50
N VAL A 98 -0.36 -1.36 -5.40
CA VAL A 98 -0.81 -2.68 -5.82
C VAL A 98 -1.26 -3.51 -4.62
N ILE A 99 -2.45 -4.12 -4.71
CA ILE A 99 -3.05 -4.91 -3.63
C ILE A 99 -3.59 -6.23 -4.19
N GLY A 100 -3.24 -7.33 -3.53
CA GLY A 100 -3.88 -8.63 -3.74
C GLY A 100 -5.18 -8.73 -2.94
N THR A 101 -6.30 -8.90 -3.63
CA THR A 101 -7.65 -8.99 -3.04
C THR A 101 -8.17 -10.42 -3.05
N ALA A 102 -9.09 -10.74 -2.13
CA ALA A 102 -9.86 -11.97 -2.24
C ALA A 102 -10.89 -11.88 -3.36
N HIS A 103 -10.97 -12.95 -4.15
CA HIS A 103 -11.91 -13.16 -5.26
C HIS A 103 -11.87 -12.16 -6.43
N MET A 104 -11.25 -10.99 -6.25
CA MET A 104 -11.19 -9.93 -7.28
C MET A 104 -9.80 -9.76 -7.90
N GLY A 105 -8.85 -10.63 -7.55
CA GLY A 105 -7.51 -10.64 -8.13
C GLY A 105 -6.61 -9.52 -7.61
N VAL A 106 -5.73 -9.01 -8.47
CA VAL A 106 -4.83 -7.90 -8.16
C VAL A 106 -5.47 -6.60 -8.64
N VAL A 107 -5.45 -5.58 -7.78
CA VAL A 107 -5.90 -4.22 -8.10
C VAL A 107 -4.73 -3.25 -7.97
N ALA A 108 -4.74 -2.20 -8.78
CA ALA A 108 -3.80 -1.09 -8.68
C ALA A 108 -4.57 0.23 -8.55
N TYR A 109 -4.08 1.12 -7.70
CA TYR A 109 -4.59 2.47 -7.51
C TYR A 109 -3.49 3.48 -7.76
N ASP A 110 -3.78 4.49 -8.55
CA ASP A 110 -2.97 5.70 -8.63
C ASP A 110 -3.08 6.49 -7.30
N LEU A 111 -1.96 7.06 -6.86
CA LEU A 111 -1.87 7.97 -5.72
C LEU A 111 -1.41 9.33 -6.26
N PRO A 112 -2.34 10.21 -6.68
CA PRO A 112 -1.97 11.49 -7.26
C PRO A 112 -1.23 12.37 -6.25
N ASP A 113 -0.42 13.28 -6.78
CA ASP A 113 0.38 14.26 -6.01
C ASP A 113 1.46 13.60 -5.12
N THR A 114 1.96 12.43 -5.52
CA THR A 114 2.99 11.66 -4.78
C THR A 114 4.34 11.60 -5.49
N ALA A 115 4.59 12.48 -6.46
CA ALA A 115 5.85 12.58 -7.18
C ALA A 115 7.09 12.69 -6.27
N GLY A 116 6.93 13.38 -5.13
CA GLY A 116 7.96 13.56 -4.11
C GLY A 116 8.04 12.45 -3.06
N ALA A 117 7.19 11.42 -3.14
CA ALA A 117 7.01 10.47 -2.05
C ALA A 117 8.28 9.73 -1.68
N ARG A 118 8.53 9.64 -0.37
CA ARG A 118 9.62 8.85 0.22
C ARG A 118 9.07 7.55 0.79
N VAL A 119 9.32 6.45 0.09
CA VAL A 119 8.89 5.11 0.51
C VAL A 119 9.81 4.61 1.63
N LEU A 120 9.28 4.51 2.84
CA LEU A 120 10.02 4.08 4.03
C LEU A 120 9.91 2.57 4.26
N TRP A 121 8.75 2.00 3.93
CA TRP A 121 8.44 0.58 4.05
C TRP A 121 7.42 0.21 2.97
N GLY A 122 7.88 -0.12 1.76
CA GLY A 122 7.02 -0.14 0.57
C GLY A 122 6.19 -1.41 0.37
N THR A 123 6.49 -2.51 1.07
CA THR A 123 5.82 -3.81 0.88
C THR A 123 6.03 -4.72 2.09
N GLY A 124 5.49 -5.94 2.04
CA GLY A 124 5.70 -6.96 3.06
C GLY A 124 7.20 -7.23 3.28
N ARG A 125 7.65 -7.09 4.53
CA ARG A 125 9.07 -7.16 4.94
C ARG A 125 9.97 -6.06 4.38
N GLY A 126 9.39 -4.88 4.13
CA GLY A 126 10.09 -3.58 4.06
C GLY A 126 10.68 -3.19 2.73
N SER A 127 11.06 -4.17 1.91
CA SER A 127 11.63 -3.94 0.59
C SER A 127 11.24 -5.05 -0.38
N TYR A 128 11.52 -4.88 -1.68
CA TYR A 128 11.31 -5.92 -2.69
C TYR A 128 12.14 -7.19 -2.44
N LEU A 129 13.26 -7.08 -1.71
CA LEU A 129 14.05 -8.23 -1.26
C LEU A 129 13.40 -8.98 -0.09
N ARG A 130 12.39 -8.39 0.54
CA ARG A 130 11.65 -8.95 1.69
C ARG A 130 12.56 -9.33 2.86
N SER A 131 13.61 -8.54 3.08
CA SER A 131 14.69 -8.78 4.05
C SER A 131 14.34 -8.40 5.48
N GLY A 132 13.22 -7.73 5.71
CA GLY A 132 12.86 -7.19 7.04
C GLY A 132 13.56 -5.87 7.37
N THR A 133 14.20 -5.25 6.38
CA THR A 133 14.82 -3.92 6.49
C THR A 133 14.19 -2.97 5.48
N PRO A 134 14.05 -1.67 5.81
CA PRO A 134 13.70 -0.68 4.81
C PRO A 134 14.80 -0.61 3.74
N VAL A 135 14.47 -0.09 2.57
CA VAL A 135 15.50 0.25 1.58
C VAL A 135 16.30 1.43 2.14
N VAL A 136 17.61 1.24 2.37
CA VAL A 136 18.50 2.31 2.83
C VAL A 136 19.36 2.74 1.65
N CYS A 137 19.08 3.91 1.11
CA CYS A 137 19.91 4.53 0.07
C CYS A 137 20.99 5.38 0.68
N LEU A 138 22.19 4.81 0.80
CA LEU A 138 23.39 5.54 1.20
C LEU A 138 23.99 6.35 0.03
N THR A 139 23.55 6.09 -1.20
CA THR A 139 23.89 6.83 -2.41
C THR A 139 22.71 6.76 -3.39
N PRO A 140 22.36 7.86 -4.10
CA PRO A 140 21.36 7.79 -5.15
C PRO A 140 21.88 6.98 -6.36
N PRO A 141 21.00 6.23 -7.06
CA PRO A 141 21.38 5.54 -8.28
C PRO A 141 21.81 6.55 -9.32
N SER A 142 22.87 6.21 -10.07
CA SER A 142 23.11 6.87 -11.36
C SER A 142 22.10 6.33 -12.36
N SER A 143 20.98 7.05 -12.50
CA SER A 143 19.91 6.74 -13.44
C SER A 143 20.45 6.64 -14.87
N SER A 144 20.43 5.46 -15.49
CA SER A 144 20.75 5.34 -16.93
C SER A 144 20.06 4.19 -17.68
N ALA A 145 19.03 3.56 -17.11
CA ALA A 145 18.23 2.62 -17.90
C ALA A 145 16.74 2.78 -17.60
N THR A 146 16.02 3.48 -18.47
CA THR A 146 14.56 3.38 -18.58
C THR A 146 14.27 2.14 -19.41
N PRO A 147 13.85 1.01 -18.82
CA PRO A 147 13.56 -0.16 -19.62
C PRO A 147 12.14 0.04 -20.20
N LEU A 148 12.01 -0.11 -21.52
CA LEU A 148 10.74 0.03 -22.22
C LEU A 148 9.77 -1.09 -21.79
N PRO A 149 8.48 -0.80 -21.54
CA PRO A 149 7.52 -1.83 -21.21
C PRO A 149 7.31 -2.78 -22.41
N PRO A 150 7.20 -4.10 -22.19
CA PRO A 150 6.88 -5.04 -23.26
C PRO A 150 5.45 -4.82 -23.76
N ALA A 151 5.27 -4.73 -25.07
CA ALA A 151 3.98 -4.53 -25.71
C ALA A 151 3.02 -5.71 -25.43
N GLY A 152 1.88 -5.43 -24.80
CA GLY A 152 0.82 -6.39 -24.52
C GLY A 152 -0.24 -5.84 -23.57
N PRO A 153 -1.49 -6.35 -23.60
CA PRO A 153 -2.60 -5.79 -22.83
C PRO A 153 -2.52 -6.02 -21.31
N PHE A 154 -1.58 -6.83 -20.80
CA PHE A 154 -1.49 -7.21 -19.37
C PHE A 154 -0.04 -7.41 -18.90
N SER A 155 0.86 -6.48 -19.23
CA SER A 155 2.24 -6.52 -18.77
C SER A 155 2.37 -5.82 -17.42
N ILE A 156 2.45 -6.56 -16.31
CA ILE A 156 2.96 -5.98 -15.05
C ILE A 156 4.46 -5.80 -15.25
N PHE A 157 4.87 -4.58 -15.54
CA PHE A 157 6.26 -4.21 -15.62
C PHE A 157 6.74 -3.84 -14.22
N MET A 158 7.45 -4.77 -13.57
CA MET A 158 8.33 -4.41 -12.47
C MET A 158 9.68 -4.10 -13.12
N PRO A 159 10.06 -2.82 -13.32
CA PRO A 159 11.44 -2.55 -13.66
C PRO A 159 12.26 -3.21 -12.56
N LEU A 160 13.12 -4.14 -12.95
CA LEU A 160 14.20 -4.56 -12.09
C LEU A 160 15.11 -3.33 -12.01
N VAL A 161 14.70 -2.35 -11.21
CA VAL A 161 15.54 -1.20 -10.89
C VAL A 161 16.83 -1.83 -10.39
N SER A 162 17.91 -1.43 -11.05
CA SER A 162 19.27 -1.88 -10.79
C SER A 162 19.50 -2.14 -9.31
N ARG A 163 20.24 -3.21 -9.04
CA ARG A 163 20.70 -3.57 -7.69
C ARG A 163 21.18 -2.33 -6.93
N GLY A 164 20.59 -2.14 -5.76
CA GLY A 164 20.92 -1.02 -4.89
C GLY A 164 20.09 0.20 -5.22
N CYS A 165 19.83 0.99 -4.20
CA CYS A 165 19.89 2.41 -4.38
C CYS A 165 21.05 2.76 -5.32
#